data_AF-A0A2S9QB67-F1
#
_entry.id   AF-A0A2S9QB67-F1
#
_cell.length_a   1.000
_cell.length_b   1.000
_cell.length_c   1.000
_cell.angle_alpha   90.00
_cell.angle_beta   90.00
_cell.angle_gamma   90.00
#
_symmetry.space_group_name_H-M   'P 1'
#
loop_
_entity.id
_entity.type
_entity.pdbx_description
1 polymer ?
#
loop_
_entity_poly.entity_id
_entity_poly.type
_entity_poly.pdbx_seq_one_letter_code
_entity_poly.pdbx_strand_id
1 'polypeptide(L)'
;MASGGETFTGSATGYADGGGTLQIKSNKGLPCTGNFVYETPRKGSGVFNCSNGQSGPFEFASTGTRGTGTGTIGGKPFTFTFG
;
A
#
# COMPACT_ATOMS: atom_id res chain seq x y z
N MET A 1 8.94 -5.43 -18.50
CA MET A 1 8.09 -4.24 -18.72
C MET A 1 7.85 -3.62 -17.34
N ALA A 2 8.60 -2.59 -16.97
CA ALA A 2 8.49 -1.93 -15.67
C ALA A 2 7.64 -0.68 -15.86
N SER A 3 6.37 -0.74 -15.45
CA SER A 3 5.44 0.38 -15.56
C SER A 3 5.85 1.51 -14.61
N GLY A 4 6.73 2.39 -15.10
CA GLY A 4 6.78 3.82 -14.81
C GLY A 4 7.00 4.26 -13.36
N GLY A 5 8.25 4.22 -12.87
CA GLY A 5 8.97 5.26 -12.12
C GLY A 5 8.37 5.92 -10.86
N GLU A 6 7.15 5.60 -10.46
CA GLU A 6 6.50 6.14 -9.26
C GLU A 6 6.74 5.19 -8.10
N THR A 7 7.73 5.53 -7.29
CA THR A 7 7.99 4.87 -6.04
C THR A 7 7.04 5.43 -5.00
N PHE A 8 6.31 4.53 -4.34
CA PHE A 8 5.46 4.88 -3.22
C PHE A 8 6.14 4.45 -1.93
N THR A 9 6.32 5.40 -1.02
CA THR A 9 6.86 5.16 0.31
C THR A 9 5.83 5.53 1.34
N GLY A 10 5.73 4.73 2.40
CA GLY A 10 4.70 4.95 3.39
C GLY A 10 4.97 4.25 4.71
N SER A 11 3.99 4.40 5.59
CA SER A 11 3.99 3.83 6.93
C SER A 11 2.75 2.97 7.09
N ALA A 12 2.92 1.77 7.63
CA ALA A 12 1.83 0.90 8.00
C ALA A 12 1.58 0.98 9.50
N THR A 13 0.37 1.35 9.88
CA THR A 13 -0.10 1.31 11.26
C THR A 13 -0.97 0.07 11.43
N GLY A 14 -0.40 -0.98 12.01
CA GLY A 14 -1.16 -2.18 12.39
C GLY A 14 -1.86 -1.97 13.73
N TYR A 15 -3.11 -2.43 13.84
CA TYR A 15 -3.89 -2.46 15.07
C TYR A 15 -4.01 -3.90 15.60
N ALA A 16 -4.26 -4.03 16.90
CA ALA A 16 -4.33 -5.33 17.58
C ALA A 16 -5.58 -6.15 17.19
N ASP A 17 -6.56 -5.49 16.58
CA ASP A 17 -7.82 -6.04 16.05
C ASP A 17 -7.67 -6.84 14.74
N GLY A 18 -6.44 -6.99 14.22
CA GLY A 18 -6.18 -7.81 13.02
C GLY A 18 -6.28 -7.05 11.70
N GLY A 19 -6.40 -5.72 11.76
CA GLY A 19 -6.32 -4.82 10.62
C GLY A 19 -5.32 -3.69 10.82
N GLY A 20 -5.29 -2.77 9.87
CA GLY A 20 -4.42 -1.62 9.93
C GLY A 20 -4.76 -0.56 8.89
N THR A 21 -4.11 0.60 9.03
CA THR A 21 -4.15 1.65 8.03
C THR A 21 -2.76 1.84 7.46
N LEU A 22 -2.64 1.88 6.14
CA LEU A 22 -1.41 2.11 5.41
C LEU A 22 -1.51 3.45 4.70
N GLN A 23 -0.59 4.35 4.98
CA GLN A 23 -0.53 5.64 4.32
C GLN A 23 0.74 5.70 3.48
N ILE A 24 0.56 5.84 2.17
CA ILE A 24 1.64 5.93 1.19
C ILE A 24 1.63 7.30 0.52
N LYS A 25 2.81 7.76 0.12
CA LYS A 25 2.97 8.97 -0.68
C LYS A 25 3.82 8.63 -1.89
N SER A 26 3.34 8.98 -3.08
CA SER A 26 4.14 8.90 -4.31
C SER A 26 5.29 9.90 -4.25
N ASN A 27 6.39 9.62 -4.94
CA ASN A 27 7.44 10.61 -5.21
C ASN A 27 6.92 11.89 -5.90
N LYS A 28 5.77 11.83 -6.57
CA LYS A 28 5.06 12.98 -7.14
C LYS A 28 4.24 13.79 -6.13
N GLY A 29 4.26 13.38 -4.86
CA GLY A 29 3.55 14.07 -3.77
C GLY A 29 2.09 13.65 -3.58
N LEU A 30 1.59 12.67 -4.34
CA LEU A 30 0.22 12.16 -4.21
C LEU A 30 0.08 11.31 -2.94
N PRO A 31 -0.70 11.73 -1.93
CA PRO A 31 -0.99 10.93 -0.76
C PRO A 31 -2.12 9.94 -1.05
N CYS A 32 -1.93 8.69 -0.68
CA CYS A 32 -2.96 7.65 -0.72
C CYS A 32 -3.05 6.99 0.65
N THR A 33 -4.27 6.81 1.13
CA THR A 33 -4.54 6.15 2.40
C THR A 33 -5.35 4.91 2.11
N GLY A 34 -4.92 3.78 2.66
CA GLY A 34 -5.55 2.49 2.44
C GLY A 34 -5.77 1.76 3.75
N ASN A 35 -6.92 1.13 3.87
CA ASN A 35 -7.23 0.24 4.97
C ASN A 35 -6.81 -1.15 4.52
N PHE A 36 -6.17 -1.91 5.41
CA PHE A 36 -5.80 -3.29 5.14
C PHE A 36 -6.22 -4.21 6.28
N VAL A 37 -6.35 -5.47 5.94
CA VAL A 37 -6.60 -6.56 6.88
C VAL A 37 -5.45 -7.56 6.80
N TYR A 38 -5.07 -8.14 7.94
CA TYR A 38 -4.08 -9.20 7.97
C TYR A 38 -4.72 -10.52 7.56
N GLU A 39 -4.45 -10.94 6.34
CA GLU A 39 -4.80 -12.29 5.83
C GLU A 39 -3.92 -13.35 6.51
N THR A 40 -2.63 -13.01 6.70
CA THR A 40 -1.65 -13.86 7.38
C THR A 40 -0.71 -13.00 8.22
N PRO A 41 0.08 -13.58 9.14
CA PRO A 41 1.02 -12.83 9.97
C PRO A 41 2.06 -12.01 9.19
N ARG A 42 2.25 -12.34 7.91
CA ARG A 42 3.24 -11.72 7.01
C ARG A 42 2.63 -11.14 5.75
N LYS A 43 1.30 -11.18 5.58
CA LYS A 43 0.65 -10.74 4.34
C LYS A 43 -0.67 -10.07 4.66
N GLY A 44 -0.90 -8.92 4.05
CA GLY A 44 -2.16 -8.18 4.16
C GLY A 44 -2.67 -7.78 2.79
N SER A 45 -3.98 -7.59 2.71
CA SER A 45 -4.69 -7.13 1.52
C SER A 45 -5.56 -5.94 1.90
N GLY A 46 -5.79 -5.03 0.96
CA GLY A 46 -6.53 -3.80 1.23
C GLY A 46 -6.89 -3.03 -0.03
N VAL A 47 -7.46 -1.84 0.17
CA VAL A 47 -7.80 -0.90 -0.92
C VAL A 47 -7.22 0.46 -0.60
N PHE A 48 -6.45 1.03 -1.52
CA PHE A 48 -5.98 2.42 -1.41
C PHE A 48 -7.01 3.38 -1.98
N ASN A 49 -7.12 4.52 -1.32
CA ASN A 49 -7.86 5.68 -1.78
C ASN A 49 -6.89 6.87 -1.83
N CYS A 50 -6.67 7.38 -3.03
CA CYS A 50 -5.83 8.55 -3.28
C CYS A 50 -6.68 9.81 -3.35
N SER A 51 -6.09 10.96 -3.01
CA SER A 51 -6.79 12.25 -3.03
C SER A 51 -7.23 12.71 -4.43
N ASN A 52 -6.68 12.11 -5.49
CA ASN A 52 -7.06 12.39 -6.87
C ASN A 52 -8.30 11.61 -7.35
N GLY A 53 -8.99 10.90 -6.44
CA GLY A 53 -10.16 10.09 -6.75
C GLY A 53 -9.83 8.71 -7.33
N GLN A 54 -8.55 8.37 -7.48
CA GLN A 54 -8.16 7.02 -7.84
C GLN A 54 -8.21 6.12 -6.61
N SER A 55 -8.75 4.93 -6.79
CA SER A 55 -8.70 3.87 -5.81
C SER A 55 -8.30 2.56 -6.46
N GLY A 56 -7.91 1.60 -5.64
CA GLY A 56 -7.79 0.23 -6.09
C GLY A 56 -7.13 -0.72 -5.11
N PRO A 57 -7.25 -2.02 -5.38
CA PRO A 57 -6.79 -3.06 -4.48
C PRO A 57 -5.28 -3.12 -4.43
N PHE A 58 -4.77 -3.49 -3.27
CA PHE A 58 -3.36 -3.76 -3.05
C PHE A 58 -3.17 -4.96 -2.14
N GLU A 59 -2.01 -5.57 -2.28
CA GLU A 59 -1.53 -6.61 -1.40
C GLU A 59 -0.11 -6.30 -0.99
N PHE A 60 0.25 -6.68 0.22
CA PHE A 60 1.61 -6.54 0.69
C PHE A 60 2.05 -7.72 1.51
N ALA A 61 3.36 -7.95 1.50
CA ALA A 61 4.02 -8.88 2.38
C ALA A 61 4.91 -8.10 3.35
N SER A 62 4.66 -8.26 4.64
CA SER A 62 5.49 -7.73 5.72
C SER A 62 6.46 -8.82 6.16
N THR A 63 7.76 -8.54 6.09
CA THR A 63 8.80 -9.50 6.51
C THR A 63 9.32 -9.24 7.93
N GLY A 64 8.66 -8.37 8.70
CA GLY A 64 9.03 -7.99 10.06
C GLY A 64 9.04 -6.47 10.22
N THR A 65 10.21 -5.85 10.05
CA THR A 65 10.39 -4.40 10.22
C THR A 65 10.17 -3.59 8.95
N ARG A 66 10.10 -4.26 7.79
CA ARG A 66 9.84 -3.65 6.48
C ARG A 66 8.91 -4.56 5.71
N GLY A 67 8.14 -3.97 4.81
CA GLY A 67 7.31 -4.70 3.88
C GLY A 67 7.31 -4.09 2.50
N THR A 68 7.07 -4.95 1.53
CA THR A 68 6.90 -4.62 0.12
C THR A 68 5.48 -4.97 -0.28
N GLY A 69 4.85 -4.08 -1.04
CA GLY A 69 3.52 -4.30 -1.56
C GLY A 69 3.41 -3.92 -3.02
N THR A 70 2.42 -4.51 -3.64
CA THR A 70 2.05 -4.27 -5.03
C THR A 70 0.56 -4.10 -5.10
N GLY A 71 0.11 -3.21 -5.96
CA GLY A 71 -1.31 -3.01 -6.16
C GLY A 71 -1.60 -2.38 -7.50
N THR A 72 -2.86 -2.01 -7.68
CA THR A 72 -3.32 -1.34 -8.89
C THR A 72 -4.15 -0.14 -8.48
N ILE A 73 -3.76 1.07 -8.90
CA ILE A 73 -4.52 2.30 -8.62
C ILE A 73 -4.95 2.91 -9.95
N GLY A 74 -6.27 3.07 -10.14
CA GLY A 74 -6.84 3.58 -11.39
C GLY A 74 -6.36 2.83 -12.64
N GLY A 75 -6.27 1.50 -12.54
CA GLY A 75 -5.86 0.62 -13.65
C GLY A 75 -4.35 0.55 -13.91
N LYS A 76 -3.51 1.23 -13.11
CA LYS A 76 -2.05 1.18 -13.24
C LYS A 76 -1.43 0.33 -12.13
N PRO A 77 -0.62 -0.68 -12.46
CA PRO A 77 0.11 -1.43 -11.45
C PRO A 77 1.17 -0.51 -10.82
N PHE A 78 1.31 -0.58 -9.51
CA PHE A 78 2.30 0.17 -8.74
C PHE A 78 2.90 -0.71 -7.65
N THR A 79 4.09 -0.33 -7.22
CA THR A 79 4.84 -0.97 -6.13
C THR A 79 5.09 0.04 -5.03
N PHE A 80 4.92 -0.38 -3.79
CA PHE A 80 5.18 0.45 -2.63
C PHE A 80 6.00 -0.31 -1.59
N THR A 81 6.72 0.46 -0.78
CA THR A 81 7.49 -0.06 0.35
C THR A 81 7.11 0.71 1.61
N PHE A 82 7.00 0.00 2.73
CA PHE A 82 6.74 0.59 4.03
C PHE A 82 7.68 0.01 5.09
N GLY A 83 7.99 0.77 6.12
CA GLY A 83 8.89 0.40 7.21
C GLY A 83 9.11 1.54 8.19
#